data_AF-A0A453BID4-F1
#
_entry.id   AF-A0A453BID4-F1
#
_cell.length_a   1.000
_cell.length_b   1.000
_cell.length_c   1.000
_cell.angle_alpha   90.00
_cell.angle_beta   90.00
_cell.angle_gamma   90.00
#
_symmetry.space_group_name_H-M   'P 1'
#
loop_
_entity.id
_entity.type
_entity.pdbx_description
1 polymer ?
#
loop_
_entity_poly.entity_id
_entity_poly.type
_entity_poly.pdbx_seq_one_letter_code
_entity_poly.pdbx_strand_id
1 'polypeptide(L)'
;LESGWIPPRPVIFLFNGAEELFLLGSHGFMKTHKWSSTVGAFINIEASGSGGADLVCQSGPGSWPSRIYAQTAKYPMANSVAQDMFGIIPGDTDYRIFAEDVAKIPGLDIIFVLGGYFYHTSYDTLENLLPGSIQARGENLFNLVKAFTNSPMLLKESERSNKAVNEGIDDLRAIFFDYLTWFMVH
;
A
#
# COMPACT_ATOMS: atom_id res chain seq x y z
N LEU A 1 19.04 8.58 17.48
CA LEU A 1 18.93 9.72 16.55
C LEU A 1 17.48 10.16 16.53
N GLU A 2 17.11 11.17 17.32
CA GLU A 2 15.79 11.79 17.18
C GLU A 2 15.85 12.72 15.98
N SER A 3 15.17 12.35 14.89
CA SER A 3 15.15 13.15 13.66
C SER A 3 14.44 14.50 13.83
N GLY A 4 13.82 14.77 14.99
CA GLY A 4 13.00 15.96 15.25
C GLY A 4 11.77 16.09 14.35
N TRP A 5 11.54 15.11 13.47
CA TRP A 5 10.47 15.16 12.50
C TRP A 5 9.13 14.82 13.16
N ILE A 6 8.17 15.72 13.01
CA ILE A 6 6.78 15.54 13.43
C ILE A 6 5.94 15.48 12.16
N PRO A 7 5.17 14.41 11.92
CA PRO A 7 4.35 14.31 10.72
C PRO A 7 3.24 15.38 10.76
N PRO A 8 3.02 16.15 9.68
CA PRO A 8 2.00 17.21 9.68
C PRO A 8 0.57 16.66 9.58
N ARG A 9 0.40 15.36 9.28
CA ARG A 9 -0.85 14.63 9.48
C ARG A 9 -0.64 13.44 10.43
N PRO A 10 -1.65 13.04 11.20
CA PRO A 10 -1.59 11.84 12.02
C PRO A 10 -1.31 10.58 11.20
N VAL A 11 -0.57 9.64 11.80
CA VAL A 11 -0.32 8.30 11.24
C VAL A 11 -1.03 7.29 12.13
N ILE A 12 -1.80 6.38 11.52
CA ILE A 12 -2.46 5.27 12.20
C ILE A 12 -1.71 3.99 11.85
N PHE A 13 -1.21 3.28 12.86
CA PHE A 13 -0.73 1.91 12.69
C PHE A 13 -1.90 0.96 12.99
N LEU A 14 -2.39 0.27 11.96
CA LEU A 14 -3.49 -0.67 12.07
C LEU A 14 -2.95 -2.09 12.05
N PHE A 15 -2.77 -2.67 13.23
CA PHE A 15 -2.53 -4.10 13.37
C PHE A 15 -3.89 -4.80 13.48
N ASN A 16 -4.35 -5.39 12.38
CA ASN A 16 -5.60 -6.14 12.35
C ASN A 16 -5.29 -7.66 12.18
N GLY A 17 -6.33 -8.47 12.03
CA GLY A 17 -6.18 -9.90 11.76
C GLY A 17 -7.39 -10.47 11.05
N ALA A 18 -7.38 -11.80 10.85
CA ALA A 18 -8.41 -12.52 10.10
C ALA A 18 -8.56 -12.05 8.64
N GLU A 19 -7.45 -11.61 8.02
CA GLU A 19 -7.30 -11.42 6.58
C GLU A 19 -7.62 -12.75 5.86
N GLU A 20 -6.94 -13.82 6.30
CA GLU A 20 -7.11 -15.21 5.85
C GLU A 20 -8.53 -15.78 5.94
N LEU A 21 -9.41 -15.13 6.70
CA LEU A 21 -10.82 -15.48 6.85
C LEU A 21 -11.72 -14.48 6.14
N PHE A 22 -11.26 -13.95 5.00
CA PHE A 22 -11.95 -12.96 4.16
C PHE A 22 -11.93 -11.52 4.74
N LEU A 23 -10.75 -11.00 5.07
CA LEU A 23 -10.50 -9.58 5.35
C LEU A 23 -11.32 -9.00 6.52
N LEU A 24 -11.67 -9.83 7.51
CA LEU A 24 -12.65 -9.45 8.53
C LEU A 24 -12.17 -8.30 9.43
N GLY A 25 -10.87 -8.23 9.70
CA GLY A 25 -10.28 -7.19 10.53
C GLY A 25 -10.37 -5.80 9.90
N SER A 26 -9.89 -5.66 8.66
CA SER A 26 -9.97 -4.40 7.91
C SER A 26 -11.41 -4.02 7.62
N HIS A 27 -12.26 -4.98 7.25
CA HIS A 27 -13.68 -4.73 7.02
C HIS A 27 -14.37 -4.21 8.30
N GLY A 28 -14.12 -4.84 9.45
CA GLY A 28 -14.62 -4.39 10.75
C GLY A 28 -14.17 -2.98 11.09
N PHE A 29 -12.89 -2.66 10.91
CA PHE A 29 -12.36 -1.31 11.12
C PHE A 29 -13.07 -0.28 10.24
N MET A 30 -13.16 -0.54 8.94
CA MET A 30 -13.73 0.41 7.98
C MET A 30 -15.21 0.67 8.21
N LYS A 31 -15.98 -0.36 8.60
CA LYS A 31 -17.42 -0.24 8.81
C LYS A 31 -17.82 0.35 10.16
N THR A 32 -17.00 0.17 11.20
CA THR A 32 -17.45 0.42 12.58
C THR A 32 -16.57 1.39 13.36
N HIS A 33 -15.30 1.56 12.99
CA HIS A 33 -14.37 2.35 13.78
C HIS A 33 -14.50 3.84 13.49
N LYS A 34 -14.59 4.68 14.53
CA LYS A 34 -14.76 6.14 14.41
C LYS A 34 -13.66 6.86 13.60
N TRP A 35 -12.50 6.24 13.43
CA TRP A 35 -11.39 6.81 12.65
C TRP A 35 -11.46 6.50 11.16
N SER A 36 -12.31 5.57 10.71
CA SER A 36 -12.34 5.15 9.29
C SER A 36 -12.60 6.34 8.35
N SER A 37 -13.55 7.21 8.69
CA SER A 37 -13.86 8.45 7.94
C SER A 37 -12.73 9.50 7.94
N THR A 38 -11.75 9.36 8.84
CA THR A 38 -10.60 10.27 8.92
C THR A 38 -9.42 9.82 8.06
N VAL A 39 -9.47 8.61 7.50
CA VAL A 39 -8.37 8.04 6.70
C VAL A 39 -8.32 8.73 5.32
N GLY A 40 -7.21 9.43 5.09
CA GLY A 40 -6.96 10.15 3.84
C GLY A 40 -6.30 9.30 2.75
N ALA A 41 -5.45 8.38 3.17
CA ALA A 41 -4.74 7.42 2.34
C ALA A 41 -4.31 6.22 3.20
N PHE A 42 -3.91 5.12 2.56
CA PHE A 42 -3.36 3.96 3.25
C PHE A 42 -2.16 3.36 2.51
N ILE A 43 -1.34 2.62 3.25
CA ILE A 43 -0.27 1.79 2.71
C ILE A 43 -0.47 0.42 3.34
N ASN A 44 -0.88 -0.56 2.52
CA ASN A 44 -1.00 -1.95 2.93
C ASN A 44 0.36 -2.65 2.76
N ILE A 45 0.74 -3.48 3.73
CA ILE A 45 2.05 -4.14 3.76
C ILE A 45 1.82 -5.64 3.91
N GLU A 46 2.20 -6.38 2.89
CA GLU A 46 1.94 -7.81 2.78
C GLU A 46 3.19 -8.64 2.46
N ALA A 47 3.02 -9.96 2.56
CA ALA A 47 4.01 -10.93 2.12
C ALA A 47 3.32 -12.21 1.61
N SER A 48 3.52 -12.52 0.33
CA SER A 48 3.25 -13.84 -0.25
C SER A 48 4.57 -14.56 -0.58
N GLY A 49 5.59 -14.34 0.25
CA GLY A 49 6.93 -14.88 0.07
C GLY A 49 7.86 -14.44 1.19
N SER A 50 9.04 -15.06 1.24
CA SER A 50 10.02 -14.87 2.30
C SER A 50 11.04 -13.74 2.02
N GLY A 51 10.79 -12.86 1.05
CA GLY A 51 11.52 -11.60 0.93
C GLY A 51 11.63 -11.05 -0.49
N GLY A 52 12.78 -10.43 -0.77
CA GLY A 52 13.08 -9.78 -2.04
C GLY A 52 12.75 -8.28 -2.03
N ALA A 53 12.57 -7.75 -3.24
CA ALA A 53 12.14 -6.38 -3.47
C ALA A 53 10.75 -6.11 -2.87
N ASP A 54 10.56 -4.91 -2.33
CA ASP A 54 9.29 -4.45 -1.77
C ASP A 54 8.39 -3.94 -2.91
N LEU A 55 7.65 -4.86 -3.53
CA LEU A 55 6.94 -4.65 -4.78
C LEU A 55 5.59 -3.99 -4.56
N VAL A 56 5.35 -2.83 -5.19
CA VAL A 56 3.99 -2.29 -5.34
C VAL A 56 3.25 -3.10 -6.38
N CYS A 57 2.24 -3.86 -5.93
CA CYS A 57 1.38 -4.67 -6.79
C CYS A 57 0.07 -3.95 -7.13
N GLN A 58 -0.44 -3.08 -6.25
CA GLN A 58 -1.65 -2.31 -6.52
C GLN A 58 -1.49 -0.86 -6.08
N SER A 59 -2.11 0.04 -6.83
CA SER A 59 -2.19 1.46 -6.49
C SER A 59 -3.51 2.05 -6.97
N GLY A 60 -4.04 2.95 -6.15
CA GLY A 60 -5.20 3.77 -6.48
C GLY A 60 -6.19 3.86 -5.33
N PRO A 61 -7.37 4.44 -5.55
CA PRO A 61 -7.79 5.10 -6.80
C PRO A 61 -6.93 6.31 -7.18
N GLY A 62 -6.90 6.62 -8.47
CA GLY A 62 -6.09 7.69 -9.05
C GLY A 62 -4.58 7.41 -9.05
N SER A 63 -3.84 8.33 -9.67
CA SER A 63 -2.41 8.21 -9.94
C SER A 63 -1.51 8.80 -8.85
N TRP A 64 -2.09 9.42 -7.82
CA TRP A 64 -1.33 10.12 -6.79
C TRP A 64 -0.48 9.21 -5.87
N PRO A 65 -1.01 8.11 -5.29
CA PRO A 65 -0.25 7.28 -4.35
C PRO A 65 1.08 6.78 -4.91
N SER A 66 1.06 6.49 -6.19
CA SER A 66 2.14 5.83 -6.87
C SER A 66 3.07 6.78 -7.61
N ARG A 67 2.61 7.99 -7.97
CA ARG A 67 3.51 9.15 -8.16
C ARG A 67 4.35 9.41 -6.90
N ILE A 68 3.73 9.41 -5.72
CA ILE A 68 4.46 9.56 -4.46
C ILE A 68 5.47 8.42 -4.30
N TYR A 69 5.07 7.18 -4.57
CA TYR A 69 5.99 6.03 -4.53
C TYR A 69 7.20 6.21 -5.44
N ALA A 70 6.96 6.48 -6.73
CA ALA A 70 8.01 6.65 -7.72
C ALA A 70 9.03 7.75 -7.35
N GLN A 71 8.57 8.82 -6.71
CA GLN A 71 9.40 9.97 -6.36
C GLN A 71 10.19 9.78 -5.06
N THR A 72 9.78 8.85 -4.18
CA THR A 72 10.27 8.84 -2.78
C THR A 72 10.78 7.50 -2.28
N ALA A 73 10.39 6.39 -2.91
CA ALA A 73 10.92 5.08 -2.58
C ALA A 73 12.45 5.05 -2.82
N LYS A 74 13.19 4.53 -1.84
CA LYS A 74 14.66 4.40 -1.92
C LYS A 74 15.06 3.26 -2.85
N TYR A 75 14.27 2.19 -2.84
CA TYR A 75 14.39 1.02 -3.70
C TYR A 75 13.05 0.81 -4.42
N PRO A 76 12.74 1.63 -5.43
CA PRO A 76 11.46 1.58 -6.14
C PRO A 76 11.33 0.27 -6.91
N MET A 77 10.19 -0.41 -6.73
CA MET A 77 9.83 -1.68 -7.35
C MET A 77 8.32 -1.72 -7.56
N ALA A 78 7.86 -1.70 -8.80
CA ALA A 78 6.42 -1.76 -9.10
C ALA A 78 6.15 -2.52 -10.40
N ASN A 79 5.03 -3.25 -10.45
CA ASN A 79 4.67 -3.98 -11.66
C ASN A 79 3.15 -3.96 -11.88
N SER A 80 2.70 -3.25 -12.92
CA SER A 80 1.29 -3.22 -13.33
C SER A 80 0.74 -4.57 -13.78
N VAL A 81 1.58 -5.48 -14.29
CA VAL A 81 1.16 -6.86 -14.60
C VAL A 81 0.78 -7.61 -13.31
N ALA A 82 1.44 -7.32 -12.19
CA ALA A 82 1.03 -7.86 -10.89
C ALA A 82 -0.36 -7.34 -10.49
N GLN A 83 -0.69 -6.08 -10.80
CA GLN A 83 -2.01 -5.49 -10.57
C GLN A 83 -3.11 -6.18 -11.37
N ASP A 84 -2.84 -6.47 -12.65
CA ASP A 84 -3.80 -7.12 -13.56
C ASP A 84 -3.93 -8.64 -13.29
N MET A 85 -2.89 -9.27 -12.74
CA MET A 85 -2.87 -10.69 -12.40
C MET A 85 -3.27 -10.99 -10.95
N PHE A 86 -3.42 -9.98 -10.08
CA PHE A 86 -3.77 -10.19 -8.67
C PHE A 86 -5.10 -10.92 -8.51
N GLY A 87 -6.08 -10.66 -9.39
CA GLY A 87 -7.36 -11.41 -9.43
C GLY A 87 -7.26 -12.86 -9.90
N ILE A 88 -6.08 -13.34 -10.30
CA ILE A 88 -5.80 -14.70 -10.78
C ILE A 88 -4.92 -15.47 -9.78
N ILE A 89 -4.16 -14.77 -8.94
CA ILE A 89 -3.40 -15.37 -7.83
C ILE A 89 -4.39 -15.64 -6.68
N PRO A 90 -4.42 -16.84 -6.08
CA PRO A 90 -5.26 -17.08 -4.91
C PRO A 90 -4.77 -16.22 -3.74
N GLY A 91 -5.47 -15.14 -3.45
CA GLY A 91 -5.17 -14.24 -2.35
C GLY A 91 -5.85 -12.89 -2.55
N ASP A 92 -6.54 -12.43 -1.51
CA ASP A 92 -6.99 -11.05 -1.39
C ASP A 92 -6.03 -10.32 -0.45
N THR A 93 -6.09 -8.99 -0.41
CA THR A 93 -5.42 -8.23 0.64
C THR A 93 -6.37 -7.18 1.19
N ASP A 94 -6.05 -6.65 2.36
CA ASP A 94 -6.82 -5.56 2.95
C ASP A 94 -6.97 -4.35 2.02
N TYR A 95 -6.06 -4.17 1.04
CA TYR A 95 -6.19 -3.14 0.00
C TYR A 95 -7.60 -3.10 -0.61
N ARG A 96 -8.20 -4.26 -0.90
CA ARG A 96 -9.55 -4.36 -1.49
C ARG A 96 -10.61 -3.68 -0.62
N ILE A 97 -10.54 -3.87 0.70
CA ILE A 97 -11.49 -3.24 1.63
C ILE A 97 -11.39 -1.71 1.60
N PHE A 98 -10.17 -1.18 1.61
CA PHE A 98 -9.94 0.27 1.66
C PHE A 98 -10.19 0.96 0.31
N ALA A 99 -9.67 0.39 -0.78
CA ALA A 99 -9.68 1.00 -2.11
C ALA A 99 -10.93 0.68 -2.95
N GLU A 100 -11.63 -0.42 -2.67
CA GLU A 100 -12.67 -0.92 -3.57
C GLU A 100 -14.02 -1.11 -2.86
N ASP A 101 -14.08 -2.01 -1.87
CA ASP A 101 -15.34 -2.48 -1.31
C ASP A 101 -16.07 -1.42 -0.45
N VAL A 102 -15.35 -0.58 0.30
CA VAL A 102 -15.96 0.29 1.32
C VAL A 102 -15.85 1.78 1.02
N ALA A 103 -14.64 2.32 0.78
CA ALA A 103 -14.43 3.78 0.92
C ALA A 103 -13.58 4.45 -0.17
N LYS A 104 -13.13 3.70 -1.19
CA LYS A 104 -12.34 4.23 -2.32
C LYS A 104 -11.17 5.13 -1.88
N ILE A 105 -10.49 4.73 -0.82
CA ILE A 105 -9.39 5.49 -0.26
C ILE A 105 -8.17 5.30 -1.17
N PRO A 106 -7.46 6.36 -1.56
CA PRO A 106 -6.23 6.21 -2.35
C PRO A 106 -5.12 5.55 -1.51
N GLY A 107 -4.47 4.52 -2.03
CA GLY A 107 -3.41 3.82 -1.33
C GLY A 107 -2.49 3.00 -2.21
N LEU A 108 -1.57 2.31 -1.55
CA LEU A 108 -0.60 1.38 -2.13
C LEU A 108 -0.78 0.01 -1.47
N ASP A 109 -0.65 -1.05 -2.26
CA ASP A 109 -0.48 -2.42 -1.79
C ASP A 109 0.95 -2.87 -2.11
N ILE A 110 1.71 -3.22 -1.08
CA ILE A 110 3.15 -3.51 -1.19
C ILE A 110 3.42 -4.90 -0.64
N ILE A 111 4.07 -5.76 -1.43
CA ILE A 111 4.18 -7.19 -1.14
C ILE A 111 5.58 -7.75 -1.39
N PHE A 112 6.00 -8.71 -0.55
CA PHE A 112 7.11 -9.61 -0.87
C PHE A 112 6.59 -10.80 -1.67
N VAL A 113 7.28 -11.13 -2.77
CA VAL A 113 6.89 -12.25 -3.64
C VAL A 113 7.99 -13.29 -3.83
N LEU A 114 9.25 -12.95 -3.53
CA LEU A 114 10.35 -13.91 -3.65
C LEU A 114 10.24 -14.95 -2.53
N GLY A 115 10.42 -16.23 -2.87
CA GLY A 115 10.25 -17.31 -1.88
C GLY A 115 8.80 -17.73 -1.65
N GLY A 116 7.87 -17.37 -2.54
CA GLY A 116 6.44 -17.70 -2.39
C GLY A 116 6.10 -19.20 -2.30
N TYR A 117 7.04 -20.11 -2.60
CA TYR A 117 6.84 -21.54 -2.37
C TYR A 117 6.86 -21.93 -0.87
N PHE A 118 7.28 -21.04 0.02
CA PHE A 118 7.14 -21.22 1.47
C PHE A 118 5.80 -20.71 2.01
N TYR A 119 5.12 -19.84 1.27
CA TYR A 119 3.87 -19.19 1.66
C TYR A 119 2.77 -20.23 1.97
N HIS A 120 1.98 -20.00 3.03
CA HIS A 120 0.98 -20.94 3.56
C HIS A 120 1.50 -22.36 3.87
N THR A 121 2.79 -22.51 4.18
CA THR A 121 3.35 -23.78 4.63
C THR A 121 4.00 -23.66 5.99
N SER A 122 4.28 -24.79 6.64
CA SER A 122 5.07 -24.81 7.88
C SER A 122 6.53 -24.38 7.69
N TYR A 123 6.97 -24.12 6.45
CA TYR A 123 8.31 -23.63 6.15
C TYR A 123 8.37 -22.10 6.06
N ASP A 124 7.24 -21.39 6.20
CA ASP A 124 7.22 -19.95 6.38
C ASP A 124 7.77 -19.59 7.77
N THR A 125 9.09 -19.40 7.82
CA THR A 125 9.89 -19.34 9.04
C THR A 125 10.92 -18.22 8.92
N LEU A 126 11.37 -17.70 10.07
CA LEU A 126 12.33 -16.59 10.10
C LEU A 126 13.65 -16.95 9.42
N GLU A 127 14.05 -18.21 9.50
CA GLU A 127 15.27 -18.74 8.88
C GLU A 127 15.26 -18.63 7.36
N ASN A 128 14.08 -18.66 6.74
CA ASN A 128 13.90 -18.54 5.29
C ASN A 128 13.69 -17.09 4.82
N LEU A 129 13.65 -16.13 5.75
CA LEU A 129 13.51 -14.71 5.43
C LEU A 129 14.81 -14.19 4.80
N LEU A 130 14.73 -13.71 3.56
CA LEU A 130 15.90 -13.21 2.84
C LEU A 130 16.46 -11.96 3.55
N PRO A 131 17.74 -11.98 3.98
CA PRO A 131 18.36 -10.83 4.65
C PRO A 131 18.29 -9.55 3.82
N GLY A 132 18.05 -8.43 4.49
CA GLY A 132 17.94 -7.12 3.86
C GLY A 132 16.53 -6.76 3.36
N SER A 133 15.63 -7.73 3.13
CA SER A 133 14.27 -7.46 2.65
C SER A 133 13.50 -6.54 3.60
N ILE A 134 13.51 -6.84 4.90
CA ILE A 134 12.86 -6.02 5.94
C ILE A 134 13.50 -4.63 6.04
N GLN A 135 14.82 -4.53 5.88
CA GLN A 135 15.52 -3.25 5.95
C GLN A 135 15.13 -2.36 4.76
N ALA A 136 15.12 -2.91 3.53
CA ALA A 136 14.73 -2.20 2.32
C ALA A 136 13.27 -1.72 2.40
N ARG A 137 12.36 -2.59 2.85
CA ARG A 137 10.96 -2.25 3.14
C ARG A 137 10.86 -1.11 4.15
N GLY A 138 11.56 -1.21 5.28
CA GLY A 138 11.56 -0.16 6.31
C GLY A 138 12.01 1.20 5.78
N GLU A 139 13.06 1.23 4.95
CA GLU A 139 13.54 2.48 4.34
C GLU A 139 12.57 3.06 3.30
N ASN A 140 11.93 2.21 2.49
CA ASN A 140 10.86 2.63 1.58
C ASN A 140 9.67 3.19 2.37
N LEU A 141 9.13 2.43 3.31
CA LEU A 141 7.97 2.83 4.12
C LEU A 141 8.22 4.13 4.88
N PHE A 142 9.41 4.31 5.43
CA PHE A 142 9.75 5.54 6.13
C PHE A 142 9.66 6.78 5.23
N ASN A 143 10.18 6.68 4.00
CA ASN A 143 10.08 7.77 3.02
C ASN A 143 8.65 7.99 2.55
N LEU A 144 7.89 6.90 2.31
CA LEU A 144 6.48 6.99 1.90
C LEU A 144 5.63 7.67 2.97
N VAL A 145 5.72 7.24 4.23
CA VAL A 145 4.96 7.86 5.34
C VAL A 145 5.26 9.36 5.43
N LYS A 146 6.53 9.75 5.30
CA LYS A 146 6.92 11.17 5.24
C LYS A 146 6.26 11.91 4.07
N ALA A 147 6.28 11.31 2.88
CA ALA A 147 5.76 11.92 1.67
C ALA A 147 4.23 12.05 1.69
N PHE A 148 3.52 10.98 2.08
CA PHE A 148 2.05 10.98 2.21
C PHE A 148 1.59 12.01 3.23
N THR A 149 2.21 12.05 4.42
CA THR A 149 1.82 13.02 5.45
C THR A 149 2.09 14.46 5.03
N ASN A 150 3.17 14.75 4.28
CA ASN A 150 3.47 16.09 3.77
C ASN A 150 2.62 16.50 2.55
N SER A 151 1.98 15.56 1.84
CA SER A 151 1.36 15.85 0.55
C SER A 151 0.09 16.72 0.67
N PRO A 152 -0.07 17.80 -0.10
CA PRO A 152 -1.31 18.57 -0.12
C PRO A 152 -2.49 17.78 -0.72
N MET A 153 -2.22 16.68 -1.44
CA MET A 153 -3.24 15.81 -2.02
C MET A 153 -3.81 14.79 -1.01
N LEU A 154 -3.26 14.70 0.21
CA LEU A 154 -3.86 13.89 1.26
C LEU A 154 -5.12 14.57 1.81
N LEU A 155 -6.26 14.06 1.39
CA LEU A 155 -7.59 14.56 1.69
C LEU A 155 -8.42 13.50 2.44
N LYS A 156 -9.13 13.89 3.50
CA LYS A 156 -10.10 13.04 4.20
C LYS A 156 -11.36 12.85 3.36
N GLU A 157 -12.22 11.93 3.77
CA GLU A 157 -13.44 11.57 3.04
C GLU A 157 -14.27 12.79 2.63
N SER A 158 -14.64 13.67 3.57
CA SER A 158 -15.44 14.86 3.29
C SER A 158 -14.79 15.81 2.27
N GLU A 159 -13.47 15.95 2.32
CA GLU A 159 -12.71 16.84 1.43
C GLU A 159 -12.63 16.24 0.02
N ARG A 160 -12.42 14.92 -0.09
CA ARG A 160 -12.44 14.19 -1.36
C ARG A 160 -13.81 14.26 -2.03
N SER A 161 -14.88 14.03 -1.27
CA SER A 161 -16.25 14.12 -1.78
C SER A 161 -16.56 15.53 -2.30
N ASN A 162 -16.20 16.57 -1.55
CA ASN A 162 -16.39 17.96 -1.99
C ASN A 162 -15.58 18.26 -3.27
N LYS A 163 -14.33 17.80 -3.35
CA LYS A 163 -13.51 17.96 -4.54
C LYS A 163 -14.10 17.24 -5.75
N ALA A 164 -14.55 16.00 -5.59
CA ALA A 164 -15.17 15.22 -6.65
C ALA A 164 -16.47 15.88 -7.19
N VAL A 165 -17.26 16.50 -6.31
CA VAL A 165 -18.47 17.25 -6.70
C VAL A 165 -18.11 18.52 -7.50
N ASN A 166 -17.05 19.23 -7.10
CA ASN A 166 -16.71 20.53 -7.70
C ASN A 166 -15.82 20.42 -8.95
N GLU A 167 -14.92 19.45 -9.01
CA GLU A 167 -13.87 19.32 -10.02
C GLU A 167 -13.99 18.04 -10.88
N GLY A 168 -14.91 17.14 -10.55
CA GLY A 168 -15.05 15.83 -11.20
C GLY A 168 -14.10 14.77 -10.61
N ILE A 169 -14.26 13.52 -11.07
CA ILE A 169 -13.42 12.38 -10.64
C ILE A 169 -12.25 12.26 -11.63
N ASP A 170 -11.02 12.40 -11.13
CA ASP A 170 -9.82 12.04 -11.88
C ASP A 170 -9.60 10.52 -11.74
N ASP A 171 -10.11 9.76 -12.73
CA ASP A 171 -10.06 8.30 -12.76
C ASP A 171 -8.84 7.76 -13.53
N LEU A 172 -7.81 8.60 -13.74
CA LEU A 172 -6.57 8.16 -14.36
C LEU A 172 -5.84 7.17 -13.42
N ARG A 173 -6.06 5.89 -13.65
CA ARG A 173 -5.28 4.79 -13.06
C ARG A 173 -3.86 4.92 -13.58
N ALA A 174 -2.89 5.07 -12.69
CA ALA A 174 -1.51 5.08 -13.13
C ALA A 174 -1.06 3.66 -13.50
N ILE A 175 -0.24 3.58 -14.54
CA ILE A 175 0.32 2.34 -15.08
C ILE A 175 1.79 2.35 -14.69
N PHE A 176 2.20 1.35 -13.89
CA PHE A 176 3.58 1.23 -13.42
C PHE A 176 4.34 0.18 -14.21
N PHE A 177 5.47 0.57 -14.78
CA PHE A 177 6.47 -0.38 -15.25
C PHE A 177 7.80 -0.09 -14.59
N ASP A 178 8.38 -1.13 -13.99
CA ASP A 178 9.77 -1.15 -13.59
C ASP A 178 10.55 -2.04 -14.55
N TYR A 179 11.53 -1.46 -15.24
CA TYR A 179 12.49 -2.21 -16.04
C TYR A 179 13.71 -2.52 -15.19
N LEU A 180 13.79 -3.76 -14.70
CA LEU A 180 14.95 -4.30 -13.99
C LEU A 180 15.42 -3.49 -12.77
N THR A 181 14.51 -2.82 -12.04
CA THR A 181 14.81 -1.99 -10.86
C THR A 181 15.48 -0.65 -11.18
N TRP A 182 15.57 -0.27 -12.46
CA TRP A 182 16.41 0.86 -12.89
C TRP A 182 15.62 2.17 -13.09
N PHE A 183 14.37 2.10 -13.50
CA PHE A 183 13.52 3.28 -13.67
C PHE A 183 12.04 2.90 -13.62
N MET A 184 11.24 3.80 -13.06
CA MET A 184 9.78 3.67 -12.96
C MET A 184 9.10 4.60 -13.96
N VAL A 185 8.31 4.03 -14.87
CA VAL A 185 7.43 4.79 -15.77
C VAL A 185 6.04 4.84 -15.14
N HIS A 186 5.46 6.04 -15.03
CA HIS A 186 4.18 6.32 -14.39
C HIS A 186 3.50 7.58 -14.92
#